data_AF-A0A2P4ZWT9-F1
#
_entry.id   AF-A0A2P4ZWT9-F1
#
_cell.length_a   1.000
_cell.length_b   1.000
_cell.length_c   1.000
_cell.angle_alpha   90.00
_cell.angle_beta   90.00
_cell.angle_gamma   90.00
#
_symmetry.space_group_name_H-M   'P 1'
#
loop_
_entity.id
_entity.type
_entity.pdbx_description
1 polymer ?
#
loop_
_entity_poly.entity_id
_entity_poly.type
_entity_poly.pdbx_seq_one_letter_code
_entity_poly.pdbx_strand_id
1 'polypeptide(L)'
;MSFCLRHGCPSLARPMRQPAATFARAVATKAKPTEMLKATSKVAEQLEATGIWKRKGGRKASGAQKAIEPHRVNIVSEKLCDDIIKYLGSSLERHRGCDLIDLNPGAGVWSRKLHDFLEPRNHIMMDLDAELYSPFVKDLTSKEKVQLIPKSGLVWKDLFEMVETNLSHQQALSDGAEPMRNDTLLVTANLSTFPKKSFLGFDSMSTMVMYQFMSSIKSSSLFQKYGLVRMLLWVNDEEKRRLIPKSLNRRKRGSFEAELACEWIHEVAGQELEAENRHTLRDEWINKESALNTLGRMQAQGLTVPRGRGVKTYKDSVKSKRLIGKKLAGVNMPDISRPFKKELEDLEHEYVEESVEASDRLKFLRSREKYEVNHYKSFLELLQEYERISAMKDDGTGAFEQADRDWNETIDNLKKNQRMEFNLLRDSYHLFRQDPPALLWDRRAYEPLAAKADEFFPNAPTALLDIQPKAMHPLLRQIGPNSNHAGDISDVMLRSWWNLTLLPVHKAMDGLWPGFGDLITEVSSLKDIQRGGTMMTRHGSLSARSINEGQWTEIVETWMRWPFRPTYGQMLGRMSEDDSDGDDEDVKSGAFGSMV
;
A
#
# COMPACT_ATOMS: atom_id res chain seq x y z
N MET A 1 10.50 -13.65 66.40
CA MET A 1 9.97 -12.88 67.55
C MET A 1 9.88 -11.41 67.15
N SER A 2 8.71 -10.81 67.39
CA SER A 2 8.36 -9.37 67.46
C SER A 2 8.54 -8.51 66.21
N PHE A 3 7.45 -8.16 65.49
CA PHE A 3 6.51 -7.03 65.73
C PHE A 3 7.10 -5.64 65.52
N CYS A 4 6.65 -4.94 64.47
CA CYS A 4 5.93 -3.66 64.62
C CYS A 4 5.13 -3.27 63.37
N LEU A 5 3.85 -3.01 63.62
CA LEU A 5 2.81 -2.47 62.75
C LEU A 5 2.71 -0.94 62.93
N ARG A 6 1.98 -0.30 62.00
CA ARG A 6 1.37 1.06 62.00
C ARG A 6 2.19 2.08 61.19
N HIS A 7 1.64 2.77 60.18
CA HIS A 7 0.30 3.34 60.06
C HIS A 7 -0.24 3.26 58.62
N GLY A 8 -1.45 2.73 58.47
CA GLY A 8 -2.30 2.94 57.30
C GLY A 8 -3.22 4.14 57.51
N CYS A 9 -3.29 5.03 56.54
CA CYS A 9 -4.34 6.02 56.39
C CYS A 9 -4.97 5.77 55.01
N PRO A 10 -6.24 5.34 54.91
CA PRO A 10 -6.88 5.09 53.63
C PRO A 10 -7.39 6.42 53.06
N SER A 11 -6.66 7.03 52.12
CA SER A 11 -7.24 8.08 51.29
C SER A 11 -8.21 7.41 50.32
N LEU A 12 -9.51 7.60 50.56
CA LEU A 12 -10.59 7.28 49.63
C LEU A 12 -10.36 8.05 48.32
N ALA A 13 -9.69 7.41 47.37
CA ALA A 13 -9.66 7.87 45.99
C ALA A 13 -11.08 7.70 45.42
N ARG A 14 -11.81 8.81 45.30
CA ARG A 14 -12.99 8.91 44.43
C ARG A 14 -12.59 8.34 43.06
N PRO A 15 -13.29 7.33 42.52
CA PRO A 15 -13.08 6.97 41.13
C PRO A 15 -13.52 8.17 40.29
N MET A 16 -12.56 8.90 39.73
CA MET A 16 -12.84 9.80 38.62
C MET A 16 -13.50 8.94 37.56
N ARG A 17 -14.79 9.19 37.30
CA ARG A 17 -15.49 8.68 36.14
C ARG A 17 -14.63 9.04 34.93
N GLN A 18 -13.95 8.06 34.36
CA GLN A 18 -13.37 8.19 33.04
C GLN A 18 -14.52 8.60 32.11
N PRO A 19 -14.46 9.74 31.41
CA PRO A 19 -15.38 9.97 30.32
C PRO A 19 -15.15 8.80 29.36
N ALA A 20 -16.23 8.08 29.06
CA ALA A 20 -16.21 6.90 28.21
C ALA A 20 -15.34 7.19 27.00
N ALA A 21 -14.19 6.52 26.91
CA ALA A 21 -13.34 6.57 25.75
C ALA A 21 -14.20 6.10 24.58
N THR A 22 -14.69 7.04 23.80
CA THR A 22 -15.30 6.78 22.51
C THR A 22 -14.15 6.36 21.61
N PHE A 23 -13.79 5.09 21.73
CA PHE A 23 -12.98 4.39 20.75
C PHE A 23 -13.64 4.64 19.42
N ALA A 24 -12.99 5.45 18.59
CA ALA A 24 -13.28 5.52 17.18
C ALA A 24 -12.93 4.14 16.62
N ARG A 25 -13.91 3.24 16.67
CA ARG A 25 -13.94 2.00 15.91
C ARG A 25 -13.42 2.35 14.52
N ALA A 26 -12.45 1.58 14.05
CA ALA A 26 -12.12 1.52 12.64
C ALA A 26 -13.44 1.54 11.84
N VAL A 27 -13.50 2.35 10.79
CA VAL A 27 -14.64 2.46 9.86
C VAL A 27 -14.74 1.18 9.01
N ALA A 28 -14.51 0.01 9.63
CA ALA A 28 -14.96 -1.27 9.15
C ALA A 28 -16.49 -1.30 9.32
N THR A 29 -17.17 -0.98 8.22
CA THR A 29 -18.52 -1.43 7.85
C THR A 29 -19.41 -1.87 9.02
N LYS A 30 -20.01 -0.88 9.69
CA LYS A 30 -21.25 -1.07 10.47
C LYS A 30 -22.51 -0.95 9.60
N ALA A 31 -22.39 -1.08 8.27
CA ALA A 31 -23.56 -1.18 7.41
C ALA A 31 -24.35 -2.41 7.83
N LYS A 32 -25.66 -2.27 8.07
CA LYS A 32 -26.51 -3.42 8.39
C LYS A 32 -26.50 -4.38 7.18
N PRO A 33 -26.55 -5.71 7.37
CA PRO A 33 -26.56 -6.66 6.24
C PRO A 33 -27.64 -6.37 5.19
N THR A 34 -28.77 -5.77 5.58
CA THR A 34 -29.85 -5.33 4.69
C THR A 34 -29.51 -4.09 3.85
N GLU A 35 -28.58 -3.24 4.27
CA GLU A 35 -28.13 -2.08 3.48
C GLU A 35 -27.08 -2.47 2.43
N MET A 36 -26.45 -3.64 2.58
CA MET A 36 -25.38 -4.15 1.72
C MET A 36 -25.84 -5.07 0.58
N LEU A 37 -27.15 -5.27 0.42
CA LEU A 37 -27.75 -6.12 -0.61
C LEU A 37 -28.73 -5.34 -1.49
N LYS A 38 -28.46 -4.05 -1.70
CA LYS A 38 -29.30 -3.21 -2.57
C LYS A 38 -28.93 -3.50 -4.02
N ALA A 39 -29.81 -4.23 -4.71
CA ALA A 39 -29.71 -4.42 -6.14
C ALA A 39 -30.04 -3.11 -6.88
N THR A 40 -29.06 -2.57 -7.61
CA THR A 40 -29.17 -1.31 -8.38
C THR A 40 -29.07 -1.54 -9.89
N SER A 41 -28.68 -2.73 -10.33
CA SER A 41 -28.59 -3.11 -11.73
C SER A 41 -29.30 -4.45 -11.98
N LYS A 42 -29.65 -4.72 -13.24
CA LYS A 42 -30.28 -5.99 -13.65
C LYS A 42 -29.44 -7.21 -13.25
N VAL A 43 -28.12 -7.10 -13.36
CA VAL A 43 -27.19 -8.16 -12.94
C VAL A 43 -27.23 -8.34 -11.42
N ALA A 44 -27.30 -7.24 -10.66
CA ALA A 44 -27.44 -7.31 -9.20
C ALA A 44 -28.79 -7.94 -8.79
N GLU A 45 -29.89 -7.66 -9.49
CA GLU A 45 -31.19 -8.28 -9.26
C GLU A 45 -31.16 -9.79 -9.50
N GLN A 46 -30.51 -10.22 -10.59
CA GLN A 46 -30.30 -11.64 -10.90
C GLN A 46 -29.44 -12.33 -9.83
N LEU A 47 -28.35 -11.68 -9.39
CA LEU A 47 -27.50 -12.19 -8.30
C LEU A 47 -28.26 -12.26 -6.98
N GLU A 48 -29.09 -11.26 -6.67
CA GLU A 48 -29.93 -11.27 -5.47
C GLU A 48 -30.94 -12.43 -5.49
N ALA A 49 -31.52 -12.73 -6.66
CA ALA A 49 -32.47 -13.82 -6.85
C ALA A 49 -31.86 -15.21 -6.56
N THR A 50 -30.54 -15.39 -6.70
CA THR A 50 -29.85 -16.64 -6.32
C THR A 50 -29.93 -16.94 -4.82
N GLY A 51 -30.15 -15.92 -3.99
CA GLY A 51 -30.24 -16.02 -2.54
C GLY A 51 -28.93 -16.33 -1.81
N ILE A 52 -27.78 -16.37 -2.49
CA ILE A 52 -26.48 -16.80 -1.91
C ILE A 52 -26.07 -15.92 -0.72
N TRP A 53 -26.25 -14.61 -0.85
CA TRP A 53 -25.88 -13.62 0.17
C TRP A 53 -26.98 -13.40 1.23
N LYS A 54 -28.18 -13.98 1.06
CA LYS A 54 -29.26 -13.93 2.05
C LYS A 54 -28.99 -14.97 3.13
N ARG A 55 -28.23 -14.57 4.16
CA ARG A 55 -27.91 -15.42 5.32
C ARG A 55 -28.63 -14.91 6.57
N LYS A 56 -29.35 -15.81 7.26
CA LYS A 56 -29.98 -15.51 8.56
C LYS A 56 -29.27 -16.32 9.64
N GLY A 57 -28.58 -15.64 10.56
CA GLY A 57 -27.82 -16.28 11.64
C GLY A 57 -26.70 -17.21 11.15
N GLY A 58 -26.04 -16.87 10.04
CA GLY A 58 -24.97 -17.69 9.44
C GLY A 58 -25.47 -18.89 8.61
N ARG A 59 -26.78 -19.19 8.63
CA ARG A 59 -27.38 -20.24 7.81
C ARG A 59 -27.88 -19.68 6.47
N LYS A 60 -27.72 -20.49 5.42
CA LYS A 60 -28.21 -20.22 4.06
C LYS A 60 -29.74 -20.12 4.06
N ALA A 61 -30.32 -19.18 3.31
CA ALA A 61 -31.77 -19.09 3.14
C ALA A 61 -32.33 -20.35 2.45
N SER A 62 -33.55 -20.74 2.84
CA SER A 62 -34.29 -21.82 2.17
C SER A 62 -34.46 -21.47 0.69
N GLY A 63 -34.10 -22.39 -0.21
CA GLY A 63 -34.21 -22.21 -1.66
C GLY A 63 -33.04 -21.48 -2.34
N ALA A 64 -32.04 -20.98 -1.60
CA ALA A 64 -30.88 -20.36 -2.24
C ALA A 64 -30.07 -21.39 -3.06
N GLN A 65 -29.37 -20.93 -4.09
CA GLN A 65 -28.45 -21.77 -4.88
C GLN A 65 -27.20 -22.13 -4.09
N LYS A 66 -26.52 -23.23 -4.45
CA LYS A 66 -25.27 -23.66 -3.80
C LYS A 66 -24.11 -22.91 -4.45
N ALA A 67 -23.25 -22.32 -3.63
CA ALA A 67 -22.01 -21.68 -4.06
C ALA A 67 -20.86 -22.20 -3.19
N ILE A 68 -19.73 -22.51 -3.81
CA ILE A 68 -18.47 -22.88 -3.17
C ILE A 68 -17.85 -21.64 -2.54
N GLU A 69 -17.91 -20.49 -3.23
CA GLU A 69 -17.41 -19.20 -2.76
C GLU A 69 -18.55 -18.18 -2.49
N PRO A 70 -19.35 -18.39 -1.43
CA PRO A 70 -20.55 -17.60 -1.15
C PRO A 70 -20.26 -16.17 -0.64
N HIS A 71 -19.00 -15.79 -0.57
CA HIS A 71 -18.54 -14.50 -0.07
C HIS A 71 -18.05 -13.60 -1.19
N ARG A 72 -18.07 -14.02 -2.46
CA ARG A 72 -17.57 -13.18 -3.56
C ARG A 72 -18.35 -11.87 -3.67
N VAL A 73 -17.62 -10.79 -3.99
CA VAL A 73 -18.18 -9.51 -4.43
C VAL A 73 -18.09 -9.45 -5.94
N ASN A 74 -19.22 -9.27 -6.62
CA ASN A 74 -19.32 -9.17 -8.06
C ASN A 74 -19.33 -7.71 -8.51
N ILE A 75 -18.67 -7.40 -9.62
CA ILE A 75 -18.84 -6.11 -10.30
C ILE A 75 -20.14 -6.16 -11.11
N VAL A 76 -21.03 -5.19 -10.89
CA VAL A 76 -22.38 -5.18 -11.48
C VAL A 76 -22.73 -3.91 -12.26
N SER A 77 -21.84 -2.91 -12.26
CA SER A 77 -22.01 -1.63 -12.97
C SER A 77 -21.30 -1.66 -14.32
N GLU A 78 -22.06 -1.72 -15.42
CA GLU A 78 -21.49 -1.58 -16.77
C GLU A 78 -20.81 -0.23 -16.96
N LYS A 79 -21.42 0.84 -16.43
CA LYS A 79 -20.88 2.20 -16.52
C LYS A 79 -19.51 2.32 -15.86
N LEU A 80 -19.29 1.66 -14.72
CA LEU A 80 -17.97 1.65 -14.07
C LEU A 80 -16.92 1.01 -14.97
N CYS A 81 -17.23 -0.16 -15.54
CA CYS A 81 -16.33 -0.85 -16.44
C CYS A 81 -16.06 -0.04 -17.72
N ASP A 82 -17.08 0.60 -18.32
CA ASP A 82 -16.93 1.46 -19.49
C ASP A 82 -16.04 2.67 -19.20
N ASP A 83 -16.26 3.34 -18.07
CA ASP A 83 -15.44 4.47 -17.62
C ASP A 83 -13.97 4.05 -17.43
N ILE A 84 -13.73 2.87 -16.84
CA ILE A 84 -12.39 2.31 -16.62
C ILE A 84 -11.71 1.97 -17.95
N ILE A 85 -12.37 1.24 -18.85
CA ILE A 85 -11.81 0.86 -20.15
C ILE A 85 -11.47 2.10 -20.97
N LYS A 86 -12.35 3.11 -20.99
CA LYS A 86 -12.06 4.38 -21.65
C LYS A 86 -10.86 5.11 -21.04
N TYR A 87 -10.71 5.05 -19.72
CA TYR A 87 -9.63 5.73 -19.00
C TYR A 87 -8.28 5.04 -19.19
N LEU A 88 -8.26 3.70 -19.21
CA LEU A 88 -7.05 2.89 -19.40
C LEU A 88 -6.74 2.55 -20.86
N GLY A 89 -7.67 2.82 -21.79
CA GLY A 89 -7.65 2.26 -23.14
C GLY A 89 -6.33 2.44 -23.87
N SER A 90 -5.74 3.64 -23.82
CA SER A 90 -4.44 3.92 -24.47
C SER A 90 -3.30 3.04 -23.94
N SER A 91 -3.30 2.71 -22.64
CA SER A 91 -2.31 1.84 -22.00
C SER A 91 -2.60 0.35 -22.25
N LEU A 92 -3.87 -0.01 -22.40
CA LEU A 92 -4.31 -1.39 -22.63
C LEU A 92 -4.21 -1.80 -24.09
N GLU A 93 -4.20 -0.85 -25.04
CA GLU A 93 -4.18 -1.11 -26.48
C GLU A 93 -3.04 -2.03 -26.91
N ARG A 94 -1.88 -1.97 -26.24
CA ARG A 94 -0.74 -2.87 -26.50
C ARG A 94 -1.07 -4.37 -26.29
N HIS A 95 -2.13 -4.69 -25.54
CA HIS A 95 -2.60 -6.05 -25.28
C HIS A 95 -3.73 -6.47 -26.24
N ARG A 96 -4.02 -5.72 -27.31
CA ARG A 96 -5.00 -6.16 -28.31
C ARG A 96 -4.53 -7.50 -28.92
N GLY A 97 -5.42 -8.49 -28.98
CA GLY A 97 -5.09 -9.84 -29.45
C GLY A 97 -4.29 -10.69 -28.46
N CYS A 98 -4.20 -10.30 -27.19
CA CYS A 98 -3.52 -11.09 -26.16
C CYS A 98 -4.25 -12.42 -25.85
N ASP A 99 -3.57 -13.33 -25.14
CA ASP A 99 -4.24 -14.33 -24.32
C ASP A 99 -4.74 -13.61 -23.06
N LEU A 100 -6.02 -13.73 -22.72
CA LEU A 100 -6.63 -13.14 -21.54
C LEU A 100 -6.94 -14.25 -20.53
N ILE A 101 -6.26 -14.24 -19.39
CA ILE A 101 -6.60 -15.09 -18.24
C ILE A 101 -7.51 -14.29 -17.31
N ASP A 102 -8.70 -14.80 -17.02
CA ASP A 102 -9.68 -14.18 -16.12
C ASP A 102 -10.02 -15.11 -14.96
N LEU A 103 -9.52 -14.76 -13.78
CA LEU A 103 -9.68 -15.55 -12.56
C LEU A 103 -10.87 -15.02 -11.75
N ASN A 104 -11.80 -15.90 -11.42
CA ASN A 104 -13.01 -15.59 -10.67
C ASN A 104 -13.90 -14.50 -11.34
N PRO A 105 -14.27 -14.65 -12.64
CA PRO A 105 -15.05 -13.63 -13.38
C PRO A 105 -16.44 -13.36 -12.78
N GLY A 106 -17.03 -14.34 -12.07
CA GLY A 106 -18.36 -14.20 -11.46
C GLY A 106 -19.42 -13.85 -12.51
N ALA A 107 -20.16 -12.75 -12.29
CA ALA A 107 -21.18 -12.30 -13.24
C ALA A 107 -20.64 -11.83 -14.61
N GLY A 108 -19.32 -11.69 -14.77
CA GLY A 108 -18.67 -11.44 -16.07
C GLY A 108 -18.86 -10.06 -16.69
N VAL A 109 -19.35 -9.06 -15.93
CA VAL A 109 -19.53 -7.68 -16.45
C VAL A 109 -18.19 -7.09 -16.87
N TRP A 110 -17.17 -7.20 -16.02
CA TRP A 110 -15.81 -6.76 -16.32
C TRP A 110 -15.18 -7.57 -17.46
N SER A 111 -15.33 -8.89 -17.42
CA SER A 111 -14.85 -9.85 -18.42
C SER A 111 -15.35 -9.52 -19.83
N ARG A 112 -16.64 -9.17 -19.97
CA ARG A 112 -17.23 -8.74 -21.25
C ARG A 112 -16.55 -7.50 -21.79
N LYS A 113 -16.43 -6.46 -20.96
CA LYS A 113 -15.87 -5.17 -21.38
C LYS A 113 -14.39 -5.28 -21.75
N LEU A 114 -13.62 -6.08 -21.01
CA LEU A 114 -12.23 -6.38 -21.38
C LEU A 114 -12.14 -7.18 -22.69
N HIS A 115 -12.94 -8.22 -22.84
CA HIS A 115 -12.94 -9.05 -24.04
C HIS A 115 -13.29 -8.24 -25.29
N ASP A 116 -14.32 -7.40 -25.22
CA ASP A 116 -14.75 -6.57 -26.35
C ASP A 116 -13.69 -5.51 -26.70
N PHE A 117 -12.97 -4.97 -25.71
CA PHE A 117 -11.90 -4.00 -25.96
C PHE A 117 -10.64 -4.64 -26.54
N LEU A 118 -10.20 -5.77 -25.95
CA LEU A 118 -8.91 -6.41 -26.25
C LEU A 118 -8.97 -7.35 -27.45
N GLU A 119 -10.15 -7.86 -27.82
CA GLU A 119 -10.32 -8.86 -28.88
C GLU A 119 -9.32 -10.03 -28.74
N PRO A 120 -9.29 -10.70 -27.57
CA PRO A 120 -8.22 -11.65 -27.24
C PRO A 120 -8.25 -12.86 -28.18
N ARG A 121 -7.06 -13.41 -28.47
CA ARG A 121 -6.95 -14.64 -29.29
C ARG A 121 -7.48 -15.85 -28.53
N ASN A 122 -7.32 -15.87 -27.20
CA ASN A 122 -7.89 -16.84 -26.28
C ASN A 122 -8.35 -16.10 -25.01
N HIS A 123 -9.56 -16.37 -24.54
CA HIS A 123 -10.08 -15.85 -23.28
C HIS A 123 -10.40 -17.02 -22.35
N ILE A 124 -9.60 -17.16 -21.30
CA ILE A 124 -9.61 -18.30 -20.39
C ILE A 124 -10.15 -17.85 -19.05
N MET A 125 -11.39 -18.24 -18.75
CA MET A 125 -12.05 -17.97 -17.48
C MET A 125 -11.90 -19.17 -16.54
N MET A 126 -11.51 -18.95 -15.29
CA MET A 126 -11.45 -19.98 -14.24
C MET A 126 -12.35 -19.62 -13.07
N ASP A 127 -13.30 -20.49 -12.73
CA ASP A 127 -14.23 -20.25 -11.62
C ASP A 127 -14.65 -21.56 -10.95
N LEU A 128 -14.53 -21.65 -9.62
CA LEU A 128 -15.08 -22.78 -8.85
C LEU A 128 -16.60 -22.88 -8.95
N ASP A 129 -17.27 -21.74 -9.11
CA ASP A 129 -18.72 -21.64 -9.23
C ASP A 129 -19.17 -21.49 -10.69
N ALA A 130 -18.44 -22.09 -11.64
CA ALA A 130 -18.73 -22.00 -13.07
C ALA A 130 -20.17 -22.38 -13.45
N GLU A 131 -20.75 -23.42 -12.83
CA GLU A 131 -22.15 -23.82 -13.08
C GLU A 131 -23.15 -22.73 -12.66
N LEU A 132 -22.91 -22.08 -11.51
CA LEU A 132 -23.73 -20.99 -10.99
C LEU A 132 -23.68 -19.77 -11.94
N TYR A 133 -22.48 -19.44 -12.42
CA TYR A 133 -22.26 -18.25 -13.24
C TYR A 133 -22.48 -18.47 -14.74
N SER A 134 -22.57 -19.72 -15.21
CA SER A 134 -22.79 -20.07 -16.62
C SER A 134 -23.92 -19.27 -17.30
N PRO A 135 -25.11 -19.06 -16.68
CA PRO A 135 -26.15 -18.22 -17.27
C PRO A 135 -25.76 -16.75 -17.48
N PHE A 136 -24.88 -16.22 -16.63
CA PHE A 136 -24.42 -14.83 -16.68
C PHE A 136 -23.37 -14.59 -17.75
N VAL A 137 -22.57 -15.60 -18.09
CA VAL A 137 -21.45 -15.51 -19.05
C VAL A 137 -21.71 -16.26 -20.35
N LYS A 138 -22.93 -16.74 -20.56
CA LYS A 138 -23.31 -17.54 -21.73
C LYS A 138 -23.01 -16.84 -23.05
N ASP A 139 -23.17 -15.53 -23.09
CA ASP A 139 -22.86 -14.70 -24.25
C ASP A 139 -21.36 -14.75 -24.59
N LEU A 140 -20.50 -14.71 -23.58
CA LEU A 140 -19.06 -14.86 -23.74
C LEU A 140 -18.68 -16.28 -24.15
N THR A 141 -19.14 -17.30 -23.43
CA THR A 141 -18.78 -18.70 -23.68
C THR A 141 -19.35 -19.24 -25.00
N SER A 142 -20.31 -18.54 -25.62
CA SER A 142 -20.80 -18.88 -26.95
C SER A 142 -19.79 -18.57 -28.07
N LYS A 143 -18.79 -17.74 -27.80
CA LYS A 143 -17.72 -17.40 -28.74
C LYS A 143 -16.65 -18.51 -28.72
N GLU A 144 -16.17 -18.93 -29.90
CA GLU A 144 -15.25 -20.07 -30.06
C GLU A 144 -13.95 -19.96 -29.25
N LYS A 145 -13.45 -18.73 -29.04
CA LYS A 145 -12.18 -18.44 -28.37
C LYS A 145 -12.30 -18.23 -26.86
N VAL A 146 -13.46 -18.51 -26.29
CA VAL A 146 -13.76 -18.26 -24.88
C VAL A 146 -14.06 -19.57 -24.18
N GLN A 147 -13.34 -19.86 -23.11
CA GLN A 147 -13.53 -21.07 -22.31
C GLN A 147 -13.77 -20.73 -20.84
N LEU A 148 -14.66 -21.49 -20.20
CA LEU A 148 -14.91 -21.43 -18.77
C LEU A 148 -14.51 -22.76 -18.14
N ILE A 149 -13.44 -22.74 -17.35
CA ILE A 149 -12.88 -23.91 -16.68
C ILE A 149 -13.44 -23.96 -15.25
N PRO A 150 -14.14 -25.05 -14.85
CA PRO A 150 -14.73 -25.21 -13.52
C PRO A 150 -13.67 -25.63 -12.47
N LYS A 151 -12.59 -24.85 -12.36
CA LYS A 151 -11.48 -25.04 -11.42
C LYS A 151 -11.10 -23.73 -10.76
N SER A 152 -10.38 -23.79 -9.63
CA SER A 152 -9.99 -22.57 -8.93
C SER A 152 -8.85 -21.87 -9.66
N GLY A 153 -9.06 -20.60 -10.01
CA GLY A 153 -7.97 -19.72 -10.44
C GLY A 153 -7.01 -19.33 -9.33
N LEU A 154 -7.31 -19.67 -8.07
CA LEU A 154 -6.55 -19.28 -6.89
C LEU A 154 -5.81 -20.45 -6.23
N VAL A 155 -6.00 -21.67 -6.74
CA VAL A 155 -5.23 -22.86 -6.34
C VAL A 155 -4.11 -23.06 -7.35
N TRP A 156 -2.86 -23.07 -6.85
CA TRP A 156 -1.67 -23.05 -7.69
C TRP A 156 -1.61 -24.25 -8.63
N LYS A 157 -1.97 -25.44 -8.12
CA LYS A 157 -2.01 -26.67 -8.93
C LYS A 157 -2.90 -26.53 -10.16
N ASP A 158 -4.12 -26.03 -9.97
CA ASP A 158 -5.10 -25.85 -11.05
C ASP A 158 -4.64 -24.78 -12.03
N LEU A 159 -4.04 -23.70 -11.51
CA LEU A 159 -3.53 -22.61 -12.33
C LEU A 159 -2.31 -23.04 -13.17
N PHE A 160 -1.40 -23.85 -12.62
CA PHE A 160 -0.29 -24.45 -13.37
C PHE A 160 -0.80 -25.37 -14.47
N GLU A 161 -1.75 -26.25 -14.16
CA GLU A 161 -2.35 -27.16 -15.15
C GLU A 161 -3.00 -26.39 -16.31
N MET A 162 -3.74 -25.31 -15.99
CA MET A 162 -4.33 -24.42 -17.01
C MET A 162 -3.25 -23.77 -17.86
N VAL A 163 -2.21 -23.20 -17.24
CA VAL A 163 -1.11 -22.56 -17.96
C VAL A 163 -0.40 -23.54 -18.90
N GLU A 164 -0.10 -24.76 -18.44
CA GLU A 164 0.56 -25.78 -19.26
C GLU A 164 -0.31 -26.25 -20.43
N THR A 165 -1.62 -26.42 -20.19
CA THR A 165 -2.54 -26.96 -21.20
C THR A 165 -2.90 -25.90 -22.23
N ASN A 166 -3.24 -24.69 -21.77
CA ASN A 166 -3.88 -23.66 -22.60
C ASN A 166 -2.93 -22.57 -23.10
N LEU A 167 -1.71 -22.49 -22.55
CA LEU A 167 -0.67 -21.56 -23.00
C LEU A 167 0.59 -22.31 -23.49
N SER A 168 0.41 -23.51 -24.03
CA SER A 168 1.51 -24.32 -24.57
C SER A 168 2.21 -23.68 -25.78
N HIS A 169 1.53 -22.81 -26.53
CA HIS A 169 2.12 -22.03 -27.63
C HIS A 169 2.99 -20.86 -27.16
N GLN A 170 2.89 -20.47 -25.89
CA GLN A 170 3.71 -19.39 -25.34
C GLN A 170 5.12 -19.90 -25.05
N GLN A 171 6.13 -19.11 -25.41
CA GLN A 171 7.53 -19.47 -25.18
C GLN A 171 7.97 -19.04 -23.78
N ALA A 172 8.33 -20.02 -22.95
CA ALA A 172 8.93 -19.74 -21.66
C ALA A 172 10.32 -19.09 -21.85
N LEU A 173 10.68 -18.19 -20.93
CA LEU A 173 12.02 -17.63 -20.86
C LEU A 173 13.03 -18.73 -20.54
N SER A 174 14.22 -18.64 -21.14
CA SER A 174 15.34 -19.50 -20.76
C SER A 174 15.83 -19.18 -19.35
N ASP A 175 16.34 -20.20 -18.64
CA ASP A 175 16.90 -20.03 -17.30
C ASP A 175 17.97 -18.93 -17.28
N GLY A 176 17.85 -18.00 -16.33
CA GLY A 176 18.78 -16.87 -16.16
C GLY A 176 18.58 -15.70 -17.13
N ALA A 177 17.69 -15.80 -18.13
CA ALA A 177 17.38 -14.67 -18.99
C ALA A 177 16.81 -13.50 -18.18
N GLU A 178 17.07 -12.28 -18.64
CA GLU A 178 16.42 -11.10 -18.08
C GLU A 178 14.96 -11.04 -18.56
N PRO A 179 13.97 -11.01 -17.64
CA PRO A 179 12.57 -10.96 -18.02
C PRO A 179 12.27 -9.67 -18.76
N MET A 180 11.67 -9.78 -19.94
CA MET A 180 11.16 -8.65 -20.70
C MET A 180 9.65 -8.52 -20.51
N ARG A 181 9.14 -7.31 -20.76
CA ARG A 181 7.70 -7.02 -20.78
C ARG A 181 6.96 -7.95 -21.74
N ASN A 182 5.86 -8.53 -21.26
CA ASN A 182 4.99 -9.39 -22.06
C ASN A 182 3.66 -8.68 -22.32
N ASP A 183 3.41 -8.30 -23.58
CA ASP A 183 2.15 -7.70 -24.04
C ASP A 183 1.22 -8.74 -24.70
N THR A 184 1.68 -9.99 -24.86
CA THR A 184 0.90 -11.08 -25.48
C THR A 184 -0.01 -11.80 -24.49
N LEU A 185 0.15 -11.57 -23.18
CA LEU A 185 -0.62 -12.17 -22.10
C LEU A 185 -1.08 -11.08 -21.14
N LEU A 186 -2.36 -11.11 -20.76
CA LEU A 186 -2.92 -10.24 -19.72
C LEU A 186 -3.66 -11.10 -18.69
N VAL A 187 -3.43 -10.83 -17.41
CA VAL A 187 -4.14 -11.49 -16.31
C VAL A 187 -5.10 -10.49 -15.68
N THR A 188 -6.35 -10.89 -15.49
CA THR A 188 -7.33 -10.19 -14.65
C THR A 188 -7.83 -11.15 -13.58
N ALA A 189 -8.10 -10.64 -12.38
CA ALA A 189 -8.66 -11.44 -11.31
C ALA A 189 -9.61 -10.64 -10.43
N ASN A 190 -10.67 -11.31 -9.94
CA ASN A 190 -11.50 -10.77 -8.87
C ASN A 190 -11.29 -11.52 -7.56
N LEU A 191 -10.60 -10.86 -6.64
CA LEU A 191 -10.26 -11.35 -5.31
C LEU A 191 -11.16 -10.74 -4.23
N SER A 192 -12.16 -9.93 -4.59
CA SER A 192 -12.98 -9.22 -3.59
C SER A 192 -13.96 -10.15 -2.89
N THR A 193 -13.96 -10.10 -1.55
CA THR A 193 -14.86 -10.93 -0.71
C THR A 193 -15.55 -10.14 0.40
N PHE A 194 -16.77 -10.52 0.75
CA PHE A 194 -17.54 -9.93 1.83
C PHE A 194 -18.43 -10.96 2.57
N PRO A 195 -18.43 -10.98 3.92
CA PRO A 195 -17.38 -10.40 4.77
C PRO A 195 -16.02 -11.02 4.46
N LYS A 196 -14.96 -10.24 4.70
CA LYS A 196 -13.58 -10.72 4.64
C LYS A 196 -13.39 -11.88 5.62
N LYS A 197 -12.60 -12.87 5.22
CA LYS A 197 -12.22 -14.02 6.07
C LYS A 197 -10.72 -14.24 6.01
N SER A 198 -10.12 -14.43 7.18
CA SER A 198 -8.73 -14.88 7.29
C SER A 198 -8.57 -16.28 6.70
N PHE A 199 -7.38 -16.55 6.17
CA PHE A 199 -7.05 -17.80 5.51
C PHE A 199 -5.55 -18.08 5.66
N LEU A 200 -5.19 -19.24 6.22
CA LEU A 200 -3.80 -19.71 6.36
C LEU A 200 -2.84 -18.66 6.97
N GLY A 201 -3.24 -17.98 8.05
CA GLY A 201 -2.43 -16.93 8.69
C GLY A 201 -2.49 -15.56 8.01
N PHE A 202 -3.06 -15.46 6.80
CA PHE A 202 -3.33 -14.17 6.16
C PHE A 202 -4.68 -13.61 6.59
N ASP A 203 -4.78 -12.28 6.62
CA ASP A 203 -6.05 -11.58 6.87
C ASP A 203 -7.14 -11.88 5.84
N SER A 204 -6.73 -12.23 4.61
CA SER A 204 -7.61 -12.64 3.53
C SER A 204 -6.90 -13.53 2.52
N MET A 205 -7.71 -14.33 1.82
CA MET A 205 -7.28 -15.04 0.61
C MET A 205 -6.71 -14.08 -0.44
N SER A 206 -7.31 -12.90 -0.58
CA SER A 206 -6.88 -11.84 -1.51
C SER A 206 -5.45 -11.38 -1.21
N THR A 207 -5.11 -11.20 0.07
CA THR A 207 -3.75 -10.86 0.51
C THR A 207 -2.77 -11.97 0.15
N MET A 208 -3.12 -13.22 0.44
CA MET A 208 -2.29 -14.38 0.11
C MET A 208 -1.99 -14.43 -1.39
N VAL A 209 -3.02 -14.32 -2.24
CA VAL A 209 -2.86 -14.37 -3.69
C VAL A 209 -2.01 -13.21 -4.22
N MET A 210 -2.21 -11.99 -3.71
CA MET A 210 -1.36 -10.85 -4.08
C MET A 210 0.11 -11.10 -3.72
N TYR A 211 0.39 -11.62 -2.53
CA TYR A 211 1.76 -11.97 -2.11
C TYR A 211 2.37 -13.03 -3.04
N GLN A 212 1.61 -14.07 -3.38
CA GLN A 212 2.09 -15.12 -4.28
C GLN A 212 2.33 -14.60 -5.71
N PHE A 213 1.47 -13.71 -6.21
CA PHE A 213 1.69 -13.05 -7.51
C PHE A 213 2.95 -12.18 -7.48
N MET A 214 3.21 -11.42 -6.40
CA MET A 214 4.45 -10.66 -6.26
C MET A 214 5.68 -11.58 -6.22
N SER A 215 5.61 -12.68 -5.47
CA SER A 215 6.68 -13.69 -5.41
C SER A 215 6.92 -14.38 -6.77
N SER A 216 5.88 -14.54 -7.59
CA SER A 216 6.00 -15.11 -8.94
C SER A 216 6.84 -14.25 -9.89
N ILE A 217 6.87 -12.93 -9.69
CA ILE A 217 7.70 -11.99 -10.47
C ILE A 217 9.18 -12.28 -10.23
N LYS A 218 9.57 -12.40 -8.96
CA LYS A 218 10.96 -12.67 -8.56
C LYS A 218 11.45 -14.02 -9.07
N SER A 219 10.59 -15.04 -8.98
CA SER A 219 10.91 -16.42 -9.34
C SER A 219 10.72 -16.75 -10.82
N SER A 220 10.24 -15.80 -11.64
CA SER A 220 9.83 -16.04 -13.03
C SER A 220 8.94 -17.28 -13.16
N SER A 221 8.00 -17.48 -12.22
CA SER A 221 7.13 -18.65 -12.16
C SER A 221 5.71 -18.31 -12.63
N LEU A 222 4.83 -19.32 -12.72
CA LEU A 222 3.43 -19.16 -13.10
C LEU A 222 3.28 -18.50 -14.49
N PHE A 223 2.58 -17.36 -14.60
CA PHE A 223 2.48 -16.59 -15.85
C PHE A 223 3.74 -15.74 -16.10
N GLN A 224 4.54 -15.43 -15.07
CA GLN A 224 5.78 -14.65 -15.21
C GLN A 224 6.91 -15.44 -15.90
N LYS A 225 6.74 -16.77 -16.07
CA LYS A 225 7.65 -17.60 -16.86
C LYS A 225 7.71 -17.20 -18.33
N TYR A 226 6.71 -16.48 -18.82
CA TYR A 226 6.63 -15.98 -20.19
C TYR A 226 7.11 -14.52 -20.34
N GLY A 227 7.65 -13.92 -19.28
CA GLY A 227 7.99 -12.49 -19.22
C GLY A 227 7.19 -11.75 -18.17
N LEU A 228 7.35 -10.42 -18.12
CA LEU A 228 6.74 -9.53 -17.14
C LEU A 228 5.29 -9.24 -17.54
N VAL A 229 4.38 -10.10 -17.09
CA VAL A 229 2.95 -10.09 -17.42
C VAL A 229 2.20 -9.07 -16.56
N ARG A 230 1.45 -8.19 -17.22
CA ARG A 230 0.58 -7.20 -16.58
C ARG A 230 -0.63 -7.87 -15.92
N MET A 231 -1.03 -7.36 -14.75
CA MET A 231 -2.15 -7.89 -13.96
C MET A 231 -3.16 -6.79 -13.59
N LEU A 232 -4.45 -7.05 -13.80
CA LEU A 232 -5.57 -6.21 -13.39
C LEU A 232 -6.35 -6.90 -12.25
N LEU A 233 -6.18 -6.45 -11.01
CA LEU A 233 -6.70 -7.15 -9.84
C LEU A 233 -7.78 -6.34 -9.13
N TRP A 234 -8.97 -6.90 -9.03
CA TRP A 234 -10.02 -6.39 -8.13
C TRP A 234 -9.82 -6.94 -6.72
N VAL A 235 -9.66 -6.05 -5.75
CA VAL A 235 -9.40 -6.39 -4.35
C VAL A 235 -10.37 -5.64 -3.43
N ASN A 236 -10.52 -6.10 -2.19
CA ASN A 236 -11.20 -5.31 -1.18
C ASN A 236 -10.51 -3.95 -1.04
N ASP A 237 -11.28 -2.85 -0.96
CA ASP A 237 -10.71 -1.49 -1.02
C ASP A 237 -9.62 -1.25 0.05
N GLU A 238 -9.75 -1.89 1.21
CA GLU A 238 -8.78 -1.74 2.29
C GLU A 238 -7.41 -2.37 2.02
N GLU A 239 -7.34 -3.37 1.15
CA GLU A 239 -6.14 -4.17 0.90
C GLU A 239 -5.15 -3.46 0.00
N LYS A 240 -5.61 -2.52 -0.84
CA LYS A 240 -4.75 -1.71 -1.70
C LYS A 240 -3.60 -1.04 -0.93
N ARG A 241 -3.84 -0.63 0.32
CA ARG A 241 -2.83 0.04 1.16
C ARG A 241 -1.64 -0.85 1.54
N ARG A 242 -1.72 -2.18 1.34
CA ARG A 242 -0.59 -3.10 1.60
C ARG A 242 0.47 -3.01 0.53
N LEU A 243 0.07 -2.79 -0.72
CA LEU A 243 0.97 -2.69 -1.87
C LEU A 243 1.29 -1.24 -2.24
N ILE A 244 0.32 -0.34 -2.11
CA ILE A 244 0.45 1.09 -2.45
C ILE A 244 0.18 1.98 -1.23
N PRO A 245 1.11 2.01 -0.25
CA PRO A 245 0.98 2.90 0.89
C PRO A 245 1.11 4.35 0.43
N LYS A 246 0.22 5.19 0.94
CA LYS A 246 0.24 6.63 0.70
C LYS A 246 1.08 7.39 1.73
N SER A 247 1.46 6.75 2.83
CA SER A 247 2.21 7.34 3.93
C SER A 247 3.28 6.38 4.45
N LEU A 248 4.38 6.94 4.96
CA LEU A 248 5.54 6.19 5.45
C LEU A 248 5.19 5.17 6.55
N ASN A 249 4.25 5.50 7.44
CA ASN A 249 3.83 4.58 8.50
C ASN A 249 3.21 3.27 7.98
N ARG A 250 2.68 3.29 6.75
CA ARG A 250 2.13 2.10 6.07
C ARG A 250 3.13 1.44 5.12
N ARG A 251 4.29 2.05 4.89
CA ARG A 251 5.37 1.42 4.12
C ARG A 251 5.93 0.28 4.97
N LYS A 252 5.68 -0.95 4.51
CA LYS A 252 6.03 -2.20 5.16
C LYS A 252 6.71 -3.13 4.15
N ARG A 253 7.09 -4.33 4.58
CA ARG A 253 7.73 -5.34 3.73
C ARG A 253 7.01 -5.54 2.40
N GLY A 254 5.71 -5.82 2.42
CA GLY A 254 4.95 -6.08 1.20
C GLY A 254 4.93 -4.91 0.19
N SER A 255 4.87 -3.66 0.66
CA SER A 255 4.96 -2.50 -0.24
C SER A 255 6.37 -2.28 -0.78
N PHE A 256 7.40 -2.59 0.02
CA PHE A 256 8.78 -2.49 -0.45
C PHE A 256 9.12 -3.59 -1.44
N GLU A 257 8.68 -4.83 -1.21
CA GLU A 257 8.76 -5.91 -2.19
C GLU A 257 8.06 -5.54 -3.51
N ALA A 258 6.91 -4.86 -3.42
CA ALA A 258 6.24 -4.32 -4.60
C ALA A 258 7.06 -3.23 -5.32
N GLU A 259 7.74 -2.34 -4.58
CA GLU A 259 8.67 -1.35 -5.15
C GLU A 259 9.86 -2.03 -5.87
N LEU A 260 10.36 -3.15 -5.36
CA LEU A 260 11.42 -3.95 -6.01
C LEU A 260 10.91 -4.69 -7.24
N ALA A 261 9.69 -5.22 -7.20
CA ALA A 261 9.16 -6.12 -8.24
C ALA A 261 8.38 -5.41 -9.36
N CYS A 262 7.85 -4.21 -9.12
CA CYS A 262 6.94 -3.53 -10.03
C CYS A 262 7.50 -2.20 -10.56
N GLU A 263 7.24 -1.93 -11.83
CA GLU A 263 7.46 -0.60 -12.44
C GLU A 263 6.43 0.39 -11.88
N TRP A 264 5.18 -0.06 -11.81
CA TRP A 264 4.10 0.67 -11.17
C TRP A 264 3.07 -0.28 -10.57
N ILE A 265 2.31 0.27 -9.62
CA ILE A 265 1.01 -0.24 -9.18
C ILE A 265 0.09 0.97 -9.13
N HIS A 266 -0.90 1.02 -10.01
CA HIS A 266 -1.87 2.11 -10.05
C HIS A 266 -3.20 1.69 -9.42
N GLU A 267 -3.73 2.53 -8.54
CA GLU A 267 -5.14 2.49 -8.18
C GLU A 267 -5.94 3.06 -9.36
N VAL A 268 -6.63 2.20 -10.11
CA VAL A 268 -7.44 2.62 -11.26
C VAL A 268 -8.78 3.16 -10.80
N ALA A 269 -9.44 2.42 -9.93
CA ALA A 269 -10.72 2.76 -9.35
C ALA A 269 -10.79 2.26 -7.92
N GLY A 270 -11.47 2.99 -7.03
CA GLY A 270 -11.61 2.60 -5.64
C GLY A 270 -12.54 3.53 -4.87
N GLN A 271 -12.84 3.17 -3.63
CA GLN A 271 -13.61 4.02 -2.75
C GLN A 271 -12.79 5.26 -2.36
N GLU A 272 -13.43 6.41 -2.51
CA GLU A 272 -12.92 7.65 -1.95
C GLU A 272 -13.00 7.61 -0.42
N LEU A 273 -11.85 7.71 0.24
CA LEU A 273 -11.74 7.71 1.68
C LEU A 273 -11.53 9.15 2.15
N GLU A 274 -12.42 9.66 2.98
CA GLU A 274 -12.39 11.08 3.41
C GLU A 274 -11.16 11.45 4.25
N ALA A 275 -10.52 10.47 4.89
CA ALA A 275 -9.27 10.66 5.61
C ALA A 275 -8.46 9.36 5.67
N GLU A 276 -7.14 9.46 5.52
CA GLU A 276 -6.25 8.41 6.03
C GLU A 276 -6.43 8.33 7.55
N ASN A 277 -6.38 7.11 8.07
CA ASN A 277 -6.60 6.81 9.49
C ASN A 277 -5.78 7.75 10.39
N ARG A 278 -6.28 8.07 11.60
CA ARG A 278 -5.66 9.01 12.56
C ARG A 278 -4.18 8.72 12.87
N HIS A 279 -3.71 7.51 12.59
CA HIS A 279 -2.37 7.01 12.85
C HIS A 279 -1.45 7.04 11.62
N THR A 280 -1.96 7.38 10.43
CA THR A 280 -1.24 7.30 9.15
C THR A 280 -1.19 8.68 8.53
N LEU A 281 -0.52 9.57 9.25
CA LEU A 281 -0.47 10.99 9.02
C LEU A 281 0.65 11.32 8.04
N ARG A 282 0.32 12.07 6.99
CA ARG A 282 1.26 12.59 5.99
C ARG A 282 1.01 14.09 5.87
N ASP A 283 2.07 14.85 5.58
CA ASP A 283 1.93 16.27 5.27
C ASP A 283 1.05 16.46 4.03
N GLU A 284 -0.03 17.22 4.17
CA GLU A 284 -1.00 17.49 3.10
C GLU A 284 -0.37 18.25 1.93
N TRP A 285 0.72 19.00 2.16
CA TRP A 285 1.46 19.61 1.06
C TRP A 285 2.13 18.59 0.17
N ILE A 286 2.57 17.46 0.73
CA ILE A 286 3.09 16.34 -0.07
C ILE A 286 1.96 15.73 -0.90
N ASN A 287 0.79 15.48 -0.29
CA ASN A 287 -0.37 14.95 -1.01
C ASN A 287 -0.79 15.87 -2.17
N LYS A 288 -0.85 17.18 -1.90
CA LYS A 288 -1.24 18.20 -2.88
C LYS A 288 -0.23 18.32 -4.02
N GLU A 289 1.06 18.34 -3.71
CA GLU A 289 2.12 18.38 -4.73
C GLU A 289 2.15 17.10 -5.57
N SER A 290 2.07 15.93 -4.92
CA SER A 290 1.95 14.62 -5.57
C SER A 290 0.76 14.58 -6.54
N ALA A 291 -0.40 15.10 -6.14
CA ALA A 291 -1.58 15.18 -7.00
C ALA A 291 -1.47 16.18 -8.15
N LEU A 292 -0.82 17.32 -7.94
CA LEU A 292 -0.52 18.28 -9.01
C LEU A 292 0.48 17.72 -10.03
N ASN A 293 1.49 16.98 -9.57
CA ASN A 293 2.44 16.30 -10.45
C ASN A 293 1.74 15.23 -11.29
N THR A 294 0.84 14.44 -10.68
CA THR A 294 -0.03 13.50 -11.40
C THR A 294 -0.92 14.22 -12.41
N LEU A 295 -1.55 15.34 -12.05
CA LEU A 295 -2.36 16.13 -12.99
C LEU A 295 -1.54 16.63 -14.17
N GLY A 296 -0.28 17.04 -13.96
CA GLY A 296 0.66 17.38 -15.02
C GLY A 296 0.94 16.20 -15.96
N ARG A 297 1.18 14.99 -15.42
CA ARG A 297 1.33 13.75 -16.21
C ARG A 297 0.07 13.42 -17.01
N MET A 298 -1.10 13.54 -16.40
CA MET A 298 -2.39 13.33 -17.08
C MET A 298 -2.59 14.30 -18.23
N GLN A 299 -2.28 15.58 -18.05
CA GLN A 299 -2.37 16.60 -19.11
C GLN A 299 -1.42 16.28 -20.27
N ALA A 300 -0.18 15.87 -19.98
CA ALA A 300 0.79 15.47 -20.98
C ALA A 300 0.33 14.25 -21.80
N GLN A 301 -0.44 13.35 -21.18
CA GLN A 301 -1.00 12.15 -21.83
C GLN A 301 -2.39 12.38 -22.45
N GLY A 302 -2.97 13.58 -22.31
CA GLY A 302 -4.34 13.86 -22.76
C GLY A 302 -5.43 13.10 -21.99
N LEU A 303 -5.13 12.61 -20.79
CA LEU A 303 -6.07 11.86 -19.95
C LEU A 303 -7.04 12.79 -19.23
N THR A 304 -8.32 12.43 -19.28
CA THR A 304 -9.40 13.17 -18.60
C THR A 304 -10.24 12.23 -17.75
N VAL A 305 -10.58 12.66 -16.53
CA VAL A 305 -11.40 11.86 -15.62
C VAL A 305 -12.86 11.88 -16.12
N PRO A 306 -13.51 10.72 -16.29
CA PRO A 306 -14.91 10.65 -16.69
C PRO A 306 -15.85 11.43 -15.75
N ARG A 307 -16.94 11.96 -16.31
CA ARG A 307 -17.88 12.82 -15.57
C ARG A 307 -18.51 12.05 -14.41
N GLY A 308 -18.34 12.60 -13.19
CA GLY A 308 -18.88 12.00 -11.96
C GLY A 308 -17.94 10.99 -11.29
N ARG A 309 -16.73 10.76 -11.83
CA ARG A 309 -15.70 9.88 -11.26
C ARG A 309 -14.56 10.61 -10.54
N GLY A 310 -14.55 11.94 -10.56
CA GLY A 310 -13.49 12.72 -9.91
C GLY A 310 -13.56 12.64 -8.39
N VAL A 311 -12.49 12.12 -7.79
CA VAL A 311 -12.24 12.21 -6.34
C VAL A 311 -11.92 13.65 -5.91
N LYS A 312 -12.06 13.97 -4.63
CA LYS A 312 -11.79 15.28 -4.02
C LYS A 312 -10.38 15.78 -4.35
N THR A 313 -9.36 14.94 -4.16
CA THR A 313 -7.97 15.29 -4.47
C THR A 313 -7.77 15.73 -5.92
N TYR A 314 -8.40 15.05 -6.88
CA TYR A 314 -8.40 15.43 -8.28
C TYR A 314 -9.12 16.78 -8.50
N LYS A 315 -10.33 16.93 -7.95
CA LYS A 315 -11.11 18.18 -8.06
C LYS A 315 -10.34 19.39 -7.51
N ASP A 316 -9.67 19.22 -6.37
CA ASP A 316 -8.90 20.28 -5.73
C ASP A 316 -7.59 20.60 -6.47
N SER A 317 -6.98 19.59 -7.09
CA SER A 317 -5.82 19.77 -7.98
C SER A 317 -6.20 20.52 -9.25
N VAL A 318 -7.36 20.23 -9.85
CA VAL A 318 -7.88 20.97 -11.02
C VAL A 318 -8.12 22.44 -10.68
N LYS A 319 -8.69 22.76 -9.51
CA LYS A 319 -8.82 24.15 -9.03
C LYS A 319 -7.46 24.83 -8.86
N SER A 320 -6.45 24.06 -8.46
CA SER A 320 -5.10 24.53 -8.16
C SER A 320 -4.10 24.36 -9.31
N LYS A 321 -4.55 24.11 -10.54
CA LYS A 321 -3.69 23.75 -11.69
C LYS A 321 -2.52 24.71 -11.99
N ARG A 322 -2.63 25.97 -11.58
CA ARG A 322 -1.56 26.99 -11.70
C ARG A 322 -0.30 26.68 -10.88
N LEU A 323 -0.38 25.69 -9.99
CA LEU A 323 0.70 25.26 -9.11
C LEU A 323 1.42 23.99 -9.61
N ILE A 324 1.04 23.44 -10.77
CA ILE A 324 1.74 22.30 -11.38
C ILE A 324 3.23 22.65 -11.57
N GLY A 325 4.11 21.73 -11.19
CA GLY A 325 5.57 21.88 -11.27
C GLY A 325 6.19 22.78 -10.19
N LYS A 326 5.39 23.33 -9.26
CA LYS A 326 5.91 24.11 -8.14
C LYS A 326 6.21 23.22 -6.94
N LYS A 327 7.34 23.47 -6.28
CA LYS A 327 7.67 22.90 -4.98
C LYS A 327 6.73 23.49 -3.91
N LEU A 328 5.92 22.66 -3.26
CA LEU A 328 4.98 23.06 -2.21
C LEU A 328 5.38 22.49 -0.85
N ALA A 329 5.67 21.19 -0.76
CA ALA A 329 6.15 20.56 0.46
C ALA A 329 7.58 21.04 0.76
N GLY A 330 7.89 21.33 2.02
CA GLY A 330 9.16 21.95 2.42
C GLY A 330 9.27 23.45 2.13
N VAL A 331 8.25 24.05 1.50
CA VAL A 331 8.12 25.51 1.31
C VAL A 331 7.01 26.06 2.21
N ASN A 332 5.88 25.38 2.25
CA ASN A 332 4.77 25.73 3.12
C ASN A 332 4.90 25.02 4.47
N MET A 333 4.32 25.63 5.51
CA MET A 333 4.26 25.04 6.84
C MET A 333 3.56 23.67 6.76
N PRO A 334 4.16 22.59 7.30
CA PRO A 334 3.56 21.26 7.29
C PRO A 334 2.12 21.30 7.81
N ASP A 335 1.21 20.71 7.05
CA ASP A 335 -0.18 20.59 7.45
C ASP A 335 -0.50 19.12 7.66
N ILE A 336 -0.71 18.74 8.92
CA ILE A 336 -1.05 17.38 9.27
C ILE A 336 -2.47 17.35 9.82
N SER A 337 -3.32 16.49 9.24
CA SER A 337 -4.69 16.30 9.72
C SER A 337 -4.70 15.80 11.16
N ARG A 338 -5.52 16.41 12.01
CA ARG A 338 -5.64 16.06 13.44
C ARG A 338 -7.12 16.05 13.82
N PRO A 339 -7.60 15.06 14.59
CA PRO A 339 -9.02 14.97 14.95
C PRO A 339 -9.58 16.21 15.66
N PHE A 340 -8.75 16.90 16.45
CA PHE A 340 -9.20 18.06 17.20
C PHE A 340 -9.41 19.30 16.31
N LYS A 341 -8.83 19.35 15.09
CA LYS A 341 -9.02 20.48 14.17
C LYS A 341 -10.49 20.62 13.78
N LYS A 342 -11.15 19.49 13.49
CA LYS A 342 -12.59 19.48 13.21
C LYS A 342 -13.42 19.94 14.41
N GLU A 343 -13.09 19.45 15.61
CA GLU A 343 -13.76 19.90 16.85
C GLU A 343 -13.58 21.41 17.08
N LEU A 344 -12.40 21.94 16.77
CA LEU A 344 -12.13 23.38 16.84
C LEU A 344 -12.97 24.15 15.81
N GLU A 345 -13.01 23.70 14.56
CA GLU A 345 -13.85 24.29 13.51
C GLU A 345 -15.34 24.32 13.88
N ASP A 346 -15.87 23.21 14.39
CA ASP A 346 -17.27 23.09 14.83
C ASP A 346 -17.57 24.08 15.98
N LEU A 347 -16.71 24.14 17.01
CA LEU A 347 -16.86 25.05 18.14
C LEU A 347 -16.67 26.53 17.77
N GLU A 348 -15.81 26.83 16.78
CA GLU A 348 -15.66 28.18 16.24
C GLU A 348 -16.94 28.63 15.52
N HIS A 349 -17.55 27.73 14.75
CA HIS A 349 -18.82 28.02 14.07
C HIS A 349 -19.93 28.31 15.08
N GLU A 350 -20.08 27.47 16.11
CA GLU A 350 -21.05 27.67 17.19
C GLU A 350 -20.80 28.99 17.94
N TYR A 351 -19.53 29.32 18.23
CA TYR A 351 -19.17 30.58 18.89
C TYR A 351 -19.56 31.82 18.06
N VAL A 352 -19.37 31.76 16.74
CA VAL A 352 -19.76 32.84 15.82
C VAL A 352 -21.28 32.99 15.73
N GLU A 353 -22.04 31.88 15.75
CA GLU A 353 -23.49 31.90 15.66
C GLU A 353 -24.16 32.36 16.96
N GLU A 354 -23.69 31.91 18.12
CA GLU A 354 -24.36 32.14 19.40
C GLU A 354 -23.87 33.42 20.11
N SER A 355 -22.72 34.00 19.74
CA SER A 355 -22.14 35.19 20.38
C SER A 355 -22.02 35.11 21.92
N VAL A 356 -21.91 33.91 22.47
CA VAL A 356 -21.72 33.63 23.91
C VAL A 356 -20.23 33.71 24.27
N GLU A 357 -19.88 33.87 25.54
CA GLU A 357 -18.48 33.76 26.00
C GLU A 357 -17.83 32.45 25.53
N ALA A 358 -16.57 32.54 25.07
CA ALA A 358 -15.85 31.38 24.54
C ALA A 358 -15.67 30.31 25.63
N SER A 359 -16.16 29.10 25.35
CA SER A 359 -16.04 27.96 26.26
C SER A 359 -14.57 27.66 26.61
N ASP A 360 -14.33 27.11 27.80
CA ASP A 360 -12.97 26.72 28.21
C ASP A 360 -12.34 25.71 27.25
N ARG A 361 -13.17 24.86 26.64
CA ARG A 361 -12.74 23.92 25.60
C ARG A 361 -12.27 24.64 24.35
N LEU A 362 -13.00 25.64 23.87
CA LEU A 362 -12.61 26.45 22.71
C LEU A 362 -11.29 27.19 22.97
N LYS A 363 -11.14 27.82 24.14
CA LYS A 363 -9.89 28.49 24.56
C LYS A 363 -8.70 27.52 24.59
N PHE A 364 -8.91 26.31 25.14
CA PHE A 364 -7.89 25.26 25.17
C PHE A 364 -7.48 24.83 23.75
N LEU A 365 -8.45 24.60 22.86
CA LEU A 365 -8.17 24.18 21.48
C LEU A 365 -7.46 25.26 20.67
N ARG A 366 -7.83 26.53 20.82
CA ARG A 366 -7.10 27.68 20.23
C ARG A 366 -5.65 27.74 20.69
N SER A 367 -5.41 27.58 21.99
CA SER A 367 -4.05 27.56 22.56
C SER A 367 -3.22 26.40 22.00
N ARG A 368 -3.84 25.22 21.89
CA ARG A 368 -3.22 24.03 21.29
C ARG A 368 -2.87 24.25 19.83
N GLU A 369 -3.77 24.83 19.03
CA GLU A 369 -3.51 25.15 17.62
C GLU A 369 -2.33 26.12 17.48
N LYS A 370 -2.31 27.21 18.27
CA LYS A 370 -1.19 28.16 18.26
C LYS A 370 0.15 27.48 18.58
N TYR A 371 0.15 26.56 19.54
CA TYR A 371 1.34 25.76 19.88
C TYR A 371 1.77 24.85 18.73
N GLU A 372 0.85 24.18 18.04
CA GLU A 372 1.16 23.36 16.86
C GLU A 372 1.69 24.20 15.68
N VAL A 373 1.10 25.36 15.41
CA VAL A 373 1.57 26.29 14.35
C VAL A 373 3.01 26.71 14.60
N ASN A 374 3.36 27.06 15.84
CA ASN A 374 4.73 27.42 16.19
C ASN A 374 5.72 26.26 15.99
N HIS A 375 5.31 25.03 16.32
CA HIS A 375 6.13 23.85 16.08
C HIS A 375 6.33 23.56 14.60
N TYR A 376 5.26 23.60 13.80
CA TYR A 376 5.36 23.33 12.37
C TYR A 376 6.15 24.40 11.64
N LYS A 377 6.17 25.64 12.14
CA LYS A 377 7.11 26.66 11.67
C LYS A 377 8.56 26.25 11.93
N SER A 378 8.89 25.82 13.15
CA SER A 378 10.24 25.34 13.49
C SER A 378 10.63 24.09 12.67
N PHE A 379 9.70 23.16 12.45
CA PHE A 379 9.95 21.98 11.61
C PHE A 379 10.21 22.34 10.15
N LEU A 380 9.51 23.34 9.61
CA LEU A 380 9.79 23.84 8.26
C LEU A 380 11.22 24.40 8.15
N GLU A 381 11.63 25.23 9.12
CA GLU A 381 12.98 25.79 9.18
C GLU A 381 14.03 24.67 9.24
N LEU A 382 13.82 23.64 10.07
CA LEU A 382 14.70 22.48 10.17
C LEU A 382 14.78 21.64 8.88
N LEU A 383 13.66 21.50 8.15
CA LEU A 383 13.64 20.80 6.85
C LEU A 383 14.39 21.58 5.78
N GLN A 384 14.21 22.91 5.72
CA GLN A 384 14.91 23.76 4.77
C GLN A 384 16.41 23.79 5.05
N GLU A 385 16.79 23.80 6.32
CA GLU A 385 18.18 23.70 6.74
C GLU A 385 18.79 22.34 6.39
N TYR A 386 18.05 21.25 6.60
CA TYR A 386 18.46 19.91 6.18
C TYR A 386 18.76 19.84 4.67
N GLU A 387 17.91 20.41 3.83
CA GLU A 387 18.14 20.49 2.38
C GLU A 387 19.37 21.34 2.04
N ARG A 388 19.51 22.49 2.71
CA ARG A 388 20.64 23.40 2.50
C ARG A 388 21.97 22.73 2.84
N ILE A 389 22.05 22.07 3.99
CA ILE A 389 23.25 21.34 4.44
C ILE A 389 23.52 20.15 3.53
N SER A 390 22.49 19.38 3.18
CA SER A 390 22.64 18.25 2.27
C SER A 390 23.18 18.68 0.90
N ALA A 391 22.80 19.85 0.40
CA ALA A 391 23.28 20.37 -0.88
C ALA A 391 24.68 21.01 -0.83
N MET A 392 25.31 21.13 0.35
CA MET A 392 26.66 21.67 0.45
C MET A 392 27.66 20.76 -0.23
N LYS A 393 28.64 21.37 -0.90
CA LYS A 393 29.83 20.65 -1.35
C LYS A 393 30.85 20.69 -0.23
N ASP A 394 31.58 19.59 -0.07
CA ASP A 394 32.79 19.60 0.74
C ASP A 394 33.84 20.46 0.01
N ASP A 395 34.06 21.66 0.52
CA ASP A 395 35.06 22.62 0.04
C ASP A 395 36.34 22.59 0.90
N GLY A 396 36.44 21.64 1.84
CA GLY A 396 37.57 21.50 2.76
C GLY A 396 37.64 22.59 3.84
N THR A 397 36.65 23.48 3.94
CA THR A 397 36.63 24.56 4.94
C THR A 397 36.10 24.12 6.31
N GLY A 398 35.54 22.92 6.42
CA GLY A 398 34.87 22.44 7.62
C GLY A 398 33.44 23.00 7.81
N ALA A 399 32.93 23.77 6.85
CA ALA A 399 31.63 24.43 6.93
C ALA A 399 30.47 23.42 6.98
N PHE A 400 30.59 22.31 6.24
CA PHE A 400 29.61 21.22 6.27
C PHE A 400 29.55 20.57 7.66
N GLU A 401 30.70 20.20 8.23
CA GLU A 401 30.80 19.56 9.54
C GLU A 401 30.28 20.45 10.66
N GLN A 402 30.53 21.76 10.57
CA GLN A 402 29.96 22.72 11.51
C GLN A 402 28.43 22.77 11.40
N ALA A 403 27.90 22.93 10.18
CA ALA A 403 26.46 23.03 9.98
C ALA A 403 25.72 21.73 10.34
N ASP A 404 26.28 20.56 10.01
CA ASP A 404 25.74 19.25 10.41
C ASP A 404 25.73 19.09 11.93
N ARG A 405 26.78 19.53 12.64
CA ARG A 405 26.82 19.52 14.11
C ARG A 405 25.75 20.43 14.73
N ASP A 406 25.64 21.67 14.27
CA ASP A 406 24.69 22.66 14.80
C ASP A 406 23.24 22.23 14.57
N TRP A 407 22.95 21.67 13.39
CA TRP A 407 21.64 21.11 13.08
C TRP A 407 21.32 19.93 13.98
N ASN A 408 22.27 18.99 14.18
CA ASN A 408 22.07 17.85 15.06
C ASN A 408 21.87 18.26 16.53
N GLU A 409 22.60 19.26 17.03
CA GLU A 409 22.40 19.81 18.37
C GLU A 409 21.00 20.42 18.54
N THR A 410 20.52 21.12 17.51
CA THR A 410 19.16 21.67 17.51
C THR A 410 18.11 20.56 17.64
N ILE A 411 18.29 19.42 16.96
CA ILE A 411 17.40 18.26 17.07
C ILE A 411 17.52 17.56 18.44
N ASP A 412 18.72 17.49 19.02
CA ASP A 412 18.94 16.93 20.36
C ASP A 412 18.18 17.71 21.44
N ASN A 413 18.02 19.02 21.25
CA ASN A 413 17.29 19.92 22.16
C ASN A 413 15.75 19.85 22.01
N LEU A 414 15.22 19.14 21.01
CA LEU A 414 13.78 18.92 20.87
C LEU A 414 13.26 17.94 21.93
N LYS A 415 12.04 18.17 22.41
CA LYS A 415 11.36 17.21 23.29
C LYS A 415 11.14 15.89 22.53
N LYS A 416 11.14 14.76 23.25
CA LYS A 416 10.96 13.40 22.67
C LYS A 416 9.84 13.32 21.63
N ASN A 417 8.64 13.82 21.94
CA ASN A 417 7.49 13.75 21.03
C ASN A 417 7.66 14.66 19.80
N GLN A 418 8.22 15.86 19.97
CA GLN A 418 8.52 16.77 18.86
C GLN A 418 9.54 16.14 17.92
N ARG A 419 10.60 15.54 18.47
CA ARG A 419 11.63 14.85 17.68
C ARG A 419 11.06 13.68 16.90
N MET A 420 10.17 12.88 17.50
CA MET A 420 9.51 11.76 16.81
C MET A 420 8.62 12.23 15.66
N GLU A 421 7.85 13.30 15.86
CA GLU A 421 7.02 13.90 14.82
C GLU A 421 7.86 14.50 13.69
N PHE A 422 8.94 15.22 14.04
CA PHE A 422 9.89 15.76 13.07
C PHE A 422 10.57 14.65 12.26
N ASN A 423 11.03 13.56 12.90
CA ASN A 423 11.64 12.43 12.20
C ASN A 423 10.67 11.80 11.19
N LEU A 424 9.38 11.68 11.52
CA LEU A 424 8.36 11.19 10.59
C LEU A 424 8.17 12.14 9.40
N LEU A 425 8.11 13.46 9.65
CA LEU A 425 8.02 14.47 8.60
C LEU A 425 9.24 14.45 7.69
N ARG A 426 10.44 14.49 8.26
CA ARG A 426 11.72 14.44 7.53
C ARG A 426 11.82 13.20 6.66
N ASP A 427 11.57 12.02 7.21
CA ASP A 427 11.67 10.76 6.46
C ASP A 427 10.63 10.69 5.32
N SER A 428 9.40 11.14 5.58
CA SER A 428 8.34 11.18 4.55
C SER A 428 8.66 12.19 3.45
N TYR A 429 9.23 13.33 3.84
CA TYR A 429 9.69 14.37 2.93
C TYR A 429 10.86 13.88 2.07
N HIS A 430 11.86 13.24 2.69
CA HIS A 430 13.02 12.66 2.02
C HIS A 430 12.59 11.68 0.92
N LEU A 431 11.76 10.69 1.25
CA LEU A 431 11.26 9.71 0.30
C LEU A 431 10.49 10.35 -0.87
N PHE A 432 9.72 11.41 -0.61
CA PHE A 432 8.99 12.13 -1.65
C PHE A 432 9.91 12.94 -2.57
N ARG A 433 11.06 13.42 -2.06
CA ARG A 433 12.01 14.26 -2.79
C ARG A 433 13.03 13.50 -3.61
N GLN A 434 13.14 12.18 -3.44
CA GLN A 434 13.93 11.34 -4.33
C GLN A 434 13.42 11.46 -5.77
N ASP A 435 14.29 11.24 -6.75
CA ASP A 435 13.94 11.23 -8.16
C ASP A 435 14.23 9.86 -8.80
N PRO A 436 13.21 9.07 -9.15
CA PRO A 436 11.78 9.30 -8.89
C PRO A 436 11.42 9.13 -7.38
N PRO A 437 10.29 9.71 -6.90
CA PRO A 437 9.86 9.58 -5.50
C PRO A 437 9.78 8.13 -5.05
N ALA A 438 10.23 7.75 -3.87
CA ALA A 438 10.37 6.33 -3.50
C ALA A 438 9.05 5.53 -3.51
N LEU A 439 7.96 6.13 -3.00
CA LEU A 439 6.65 5.47 -2.94
C LEU A 439 6.00 5.39 -4.33
N LEU A 440 5.55 4.19 -4.73
CA LEU A 440 4.81 3.99 -5.99
C LEU A 440 3.58 4.91 -6.13
N TRP A 441 2.92 5.23 -5.01
CA TRP A 441 1.78 6.15 -4.99
C TRP A 441 2.11 7.51 -5.61
N ASP A 442 3.29 8.08 -5.35
CA ASP A 442 3.67 9.41 -5.83
C ASP A 442 4.14 9.41 -7.29
N ARG A 443 4.42 8.21 -7.84
CA ARG A 443 4.79 7.98 -9.24
C ARG A 443 3.59 7.81 -10.17
N ARG A 444 2.36 7.75 -9.62
CA ARG A 444 1.15 7.39 -10.38
C ARG A 444 0.97 8.23 -11.66
N ALA A 445 0.67 7.57 -12.77
CA ALA A 445 0.44 8.22 -14.05
C ALA A 445 -0.86 9.05 -14.06
N TYR A 446 -1.85 8.64 -13.26
CA TYR A 446 -3.17 9.23 -13.23
C TYR A 446 -3.82 9.15 -11.84
N GLU A 447 -4.83 9.99 -11.59
CA GLU A 447 -5.65 9.93 -10.37
C GLU A 447 -6.69 8.79 -10.46
N PRO A 448 -7.01 8.12 -9.34
CA PRO A 448 -7.99 7.04 -9.32
C PRO A 448 -9.41 7.54 -9.58
N LEU A 449 -10.22 6.69 -10.20
CA LEU A 449 -11.65 6.91 -10.39
C LEU A 449 -12.43 6.56 -9.11
N ALA A 450 -13.40 7.40 -8.75
CA ALA A 450 -14.31 7.12 -7.65
C ALA A 450 -15.25 5.95 -8.01
N ALA A 451 -15.10 4.84 -7.32
CA ALA A 451 -16.01 3.70 -7.34
C ALA A 451 -17.00 3.80 -6.17
N LYS A 452 -18.27 3.53 -6.43
CA LYS A 452 -19.33 3.56 -5.42
C LYS A 452 -19.70 2.15 -4.97
N ALA A 453 -20.15 2.03 -3.73
CA ALA A 453 -20.52 0.73 -3.16
C ALA A 453 -21.68 0.06 -3.92
N ASP A 454 -22.57 0.82 -4.55
CA ASP A 454 -23.70 0.33 -5.36
C ASP A 454 -23.31 -0.15 -6.76
N GLU A 455 -22.03 -0.13 -7.10
CA GLU A 455 -21.50 -0.68 -8.34
C GLU A 455 -21.02 -2.13 -8.20
N PHE A 456 -21.12 -2.65 -6.98
CA PHE A 456 -20.75 -3.99 -6.58
C PHE A 456 -21.92 -4.72 -5.92
N PHE A 457 -21.95 -6.05 -6.02
CA PHE A 457 -22.93 -6.88 -5.34
C PHE A 457 -22.28 -8.09 -4.64
N PRO A 458 -22.40 -8.24 -3.30
CA PRO A 458 -22.99 -7.29 -2.34
C PRO A 458 -22.30 -5.92 -2.42
N ASN A 459 -22.97 -4.87 -1.91
CA ASN A 459 -22.53 -3.47 -1.98
C ASN A 459 -21.31 -3.18 -1.07
N ALA A 460 -20.23 -3.94 -1.27
CA ALA A 460 -18.99 -3.88 -0.53
C ALA A 460 -17.96 -3.04 -1.31
N PRO A 461 -17.17 -2.19 -0.63
CA PRO A 461 -16.12 -1.41 -1.28
C PRO A 461 -15.01 -2.29 -1.87
N THR A 462 -14.75 -2.06 -3.15
CA THR A 462 -13.76 -2.80 -3.95
C THR A 462 -12.93 -1.80 -4.78
N ALA A 463 -11.66 -2.14 -5.00
CA ALA A 463 -10.73 -1.35 -5.79
C ALA A 463 -10.09 -2.18 -6.91
N LEU A 464 -9.79 -1.55 -8.03
CA LEU A 464 -9.05 -2.12 -9.15
C LEU A 464 -7.60 -1.64 -9.10
N LEU A 465 -6.67 -2.59 -9.02
CA LEU A 465 -5.24 -2.37 -9.13
C LEU A 465 -4.76 -2.76 -10.53
N ASP A 466 -4.03 -1.88 -11.16
CA ASP A 466 -3.25 -2.17 -12.36
C ASP A 466 -1.80 -2.38 -11.91
N ILE A 467 -1.25 -3.59 -12.11
CA ILE A 467 0.13 -3.96 -11.73
C ILE A 467 0.98 -4.33 -12.97
N GLN A 468 2.15 -3.69 -13.12
CA GLN A 468 3.14 -4.01 -14.14
C GLN A 468 4.44 -4.38 -13.45
N PRO A 469 4.82 -5.66 -13.54
CA PRO A 469 6.12 -6.11 -13.11
C PRO A 469 7.24 -5.43 -13.91
N LYS A 470 8.40 -5.28 -13.25
CA LYS A 470 9.68 -4.93 -13.88
C LYS A 470 10.69 -6.05 -13.64
N ALA A 471 11.78 -6.06 -14.40
CA ALA A 471 12.89 -6.95 -14.13
C ALA A 471 13.54 -6.55 -12.79
N MET A 472 13.44 -7.44 -11.80
CA MET A 472 14.18 -7.27 -10.55
C MET A 472 15.68 -7.38 -10.80
N HIS A 473 16.47 -6.68 -9.98
CA HIS A 473 17.93 -6.76 -10.04
C HIS A 473 18.39 -8.23 -10.07
N PRO A 474 19.34 -8.62 -10.96
CA PRO A 474 19.74 -10.02 -11.13
C PRO A 474 20.12 -10.73 -9.84
N LEU A 475 20.76 -10.02 -8.91
CA LEU A 475 21.11 -10.54 -7.58
C LEU A 475 19.87 -11.01 -6.78
N LEU A 476 18.78 -10.26 -6.84
CA LEU A 476 17.54 -10.57 -6.13
C LEU A 476 16.80 -11.75 -6.76
N ARG A 477 17.11 -12.12 -8.01
CA ARG A 477 16.51 -13.26 -8.72
C ARG A 477 17.25 -14.59 -8.45
N GLN A 478 18.39 -14.56 -7.76
CA GLN A 478 19.16 -15.75 -7.42
C GLN A 478 18.54 -16.47 -6.21
N ILE A 479 17.52 -17.27 -6.50
CA ILE A 479 16.73 -18.04 -5.53
C ILE A 479 16.86 -19.55 -5.77
N GLY A 480 16.69 -20.33 -4.71
CA GLY A 480 16.68 -21.79 -4.78
C GLY A 480 18.06 -22.44 -4.89
N PRO A 481 18.10 -23.78 -4.92
CA PRO A 481 19.31 -24.58 -4.67
C PRO A 481 20.38 -24.46 -5.76
N ASN A 482 20.01 -24.04 -6.97
CA ASN A 482 20.93 -23.88 -8.10
C ASN A 482 21.49 -22.46 -8.20
N SER A 483 21.43 -21.68 -7.12
CA SER A 483 21.87 -20.29 -7.05
C SER A 483 22.79 -20.05 -5.85
N ASN A 484 23.34 -18.85 -5.72
CA ASN A 484 24.08 -18.44 -4.52
C ASN A 484 23.17 -17.98 -3.36
N HIS A 485 21.85 -18.17 -3.48
CA HIS A 485 20.82 -17.77 -2.51
C HIS A 485 20.76 -16.27 -2.18
N ALA A 486 21.35 -15.38 -3.00
CA ALA A 486 21.32 -13.94 -2.71
C ALA A 486 19.90 -13.37 -2.61
N GLY A 487 18.99 -13.84 -3.47
CA GLY A 487 17.57 -13.49 -3.42
C GLY A 487 16.90 -14.02 -2.15
N ASP A 488 17.14 -15.28 -1.78
CA ASP A 488 16.54 -15.90 -0.59
C ASP A 488 17.03 -15.22 0.70
N ILE A 489 18.32 -14.90 0.76
CA ILE A 489 18.93 -14.15 1.86
C ILE A 489 18.34 -12.74 1.92
N SER A 490 18.09 -12.08 0.78
CA SER A 490 17.46 -10.76 0.77
C SER A 490 16.05 -10.78 1.39
N ASP A 491 15.23 -11.81 1.13
CA ASP A 491 13.89 -11.92 1.72
C ASP A 491 13.95 -12.08 3.23
N VAL A 492 14.90 -12.89 3.70
CA VAL A 492 15.21 -13.05 5.12
C VAL A 492 15.65 -11.69 5.71
N MET A 493 16.63 -11.03 5.12
CA MET A 493 17.10 -9.72 5.59
C MET A 493 15.96 -8.69 5.64
N LEU A 494 15.05 -8.67 4.65
CA LEU A 494 13.92 -7.75 4.61
C LEU A 494 12.98 -7.93 5.81
N ARG A 495 12.70 -9.16 6.26
CA ARG A 495 11.85 -9.38 7.44
C ARG A 495 12.46 -8.72 8.67
N SER A 496 13.74 -8.98 8.95
CA SER A 496 14.45 -8.35 10.08
C SER A 496 14.60 -6.84 9.90
N TRP A 497 14.84 -6.36 8.68
CA TRP A 497 15.00 -4.93 8.38
C TRP A 497 13.77 -4.11 8.77
N TRP A 498 12.57 -4.63 8.52
CA TRP A 498 11.32 -3.94 8.83
C TRP A 498 10.96 -3.92 10.33
N ASN A 499 11.71 -4.63 11.17
CA ASN A 499 11.68 -4.47 12.63
C ASN A 499 12.62 -3.33 13.11
N LEU A 500 13.56 -2.89 12.27
CA LEU A 500 14.60 -1.91 12.59
C LEU A 500 14.34 -0.53 11.97
N THR A 501 13.10 -0.27 11.53
CA THR A 501 12.70 0.89 10.70
C THR A 501 13.14 2.27 11.17
N LEU A 502 13.20 2.49 12.48
CA LEU A 502 13.54 3.78 13.08
C LEU A 502 15.04 3.97 13.30
N LEU A 503 15.84 2.92 13.15
CA LEU A 503 17.28 2.98 13.32
C LEU A 503 17.96 3.63 12.11
N PRO A 504 19.08 4.35 12.31
CA PRO A 504 19.99 4.69 11.23
C PRO A 504 20.45 3.45 10.47
N VAL A 505 20.70 3.59 9.18
CA VAL A 505 21.03 2.46 8.29
C VAL A 505 22.21 1.61 8.81
N HIS A 506 23.30 2.20 9.30
CA HIS A 506 24.43 1.41 9.85
C HIS A 506 24.01 0.51 11.01
N LYS A 507 23.16 1.01 11.92
CA LYS A 507 22.66 0.21 13.05
C LYS A 507 21.67 -0.85 12.60
N ALA A 508 20.89 -0.56 11.57
CA ALA A 508 20.00 -1.55 10.98
C ALA A 508 20.80 -2.67 10.31
N MET A 509 21.92 -2.36 9.64
CA MET A 509 22.87 -3.34 9.11
C MET A 509 23.45 -4.21 10.23
N ASP A 510 23.93 -3.63 11.33
CA ASP A 510 24.40 -4.41 12.50
C ASP A 510 23.29 -5.24 13.14
N GLY A 511 22.04 -4.79 13.08
CA GLY A 511 20.89 -5.55 13.54
C GLY A 511 20.62 -6.80 12.70
N LEU A 512 20.91 -6.78 11.39
CA LEU A 512 20.87 -7.96 10.54
C LEU A 512 21.92 -8.98 10.99
N TRP A 513 23.17 -8.53 11.14
CA TRP A 513 24.24 -9.36 11.69
C TRP A 513 25.37 -8.50 12.28
N PRO A 514 25.90 -8.86 13.48
CA PRO A 514 26.97 -8.09 14.10
C PRO A 514 28.20 -7.93 13.19
N GLY A 515 28.69 -6.71 13.06
CA GLY A 515 29.86 -6.38 12.23
C GLY A 515 29.54 -6.10 10.76
N PHE A 516 28.27 -6.23 10.35
CA PHE A 516 27.87 -5.85 8.99
C PHE A 516 27.80 -4.32 8.83
N GLY A 517 27.45 -3.58 9.89
CA GLY A 517 27.34 -2.12 9.87
C GLY A 517 28.67 -1.40 9.62
N ASP A 518 29.81 -2.04 9.91
CA ASP A 518 31.15 -1.52 9.61
C ASP A 518 31.39 -1.34 8.10
N LEU A 519 30.63 -2.07 7.26
CA LEU A 519 30.70 -1.97 5.80
C LEU A 519 29.85 -0.84 5.21
N ILE A 520 29.29 0.06 6.03
CA ILE A 520 28.44 1.15 5.50
C ILE A 520 29.18 2.03 4.48
N THR A 521 30.51 2.16 4.57
CA THR A 521 31.31 2.91 3.61
C THR A 521 31.37 2.27 2.22
N GLU A 522 31.09 0.97 2.11
CA GLU A 522 31.04 0.25 0.83
C GLU A 522 29.72 0.48 0.07
N VAL A 523 28.68 0.98 0.77
CA VAL A 523 27.36 1.28 0.19
C VAL A 523 27.29 2.76 -0.19
N SER A 524 27.96 3.11 -1.30
CA SER A 524 28.12 4.51 -1.75
C SER A 524 26.79 5.25 -1.97
N SER A 525 25.74 4.55 -2.38
CA SER A 525 24.40 5.13 -2.60
C SER A 525 23.72 5.70 -1.35
N LEU A 526 24.16 5.32 -0.15
CA LEU A 526 23.66 5.90 1.09
C LEU A 526 24.16 7.33 1.33
N LYS A 527 25.26 7.70 0.68
CA LYS A 527 25.89 9.03 0.77
C LYS A 527 25.62 9.89 -0.47
N ASP A 528 25.25 9.27 -1.59
CA ASP A 528 24.96 9.95 -2.85
C ASP A 528 23.54 10.53 -2.90
N ILE A 529 23.43 11.86 -2.83
CA ILE A 529 22.17 12.61 -2.86
C ILE A 529 21.36 12.32 -4.13
N GLN A 530 22.02 12.16 -5.29
CA GLN A 530 21.33 11.88 -6.56
C GLN A 530 20.66 10.50 -6.54
N ARG A 531 21.12 9.61 -5.66
CA ARG A 531 20.57 8.26 -5.47
C ARG A 531 19.74 8.14 -4.18
N GLY A 532 19.33 9.27 -3.60
CA GLY A 532 18.52 9.33 -2.39
C GLY A 532 19.30 9.15 -1.08
N GLY A 533 20.63 9.31 -1.14
CA GLY A 533 21.56 9.31 -0.01
C GLY A 533 21.64 10.66 0.72
N THR A 534 22.42 10.70 1.81
CA THR A 534 22.79 11.93 2.52
C THR A 534 24.16 11.78 3.16
N MET A 535 24.95 12.86 3.15
CA MET A 535 26.22 12.94 3.87
C MET A 535 26.04 13.29 5.34
N MET A 536 24.84 13.74 5.74
CA MET A 536 24.57 14.20 7.10
C MET A 536 24.66 13.05 8.11
N THR A 537 25.07 13.39 9.34
CA THR A 537 25.32 12.40 10.38
C THR A 537 24.21 12.38 11.43
N ARG A 538 24.22 11.36 12.30
CA ARG A 538 23.29 11.22 13.45
C ARG A 538 21.82 11.37 13.05
N HIS A 539 21.13 12.43 13.48
CA HIS A 539 19.72 12.66 13.14
C HIS A 539 19.53 13.03 11.68
N GLY A 540 20.57 13.45 10.97
CA GLY A 540 20.50 13.74 9.54
C GLY A 540 20.67 12.49 8.66
N SER A 541 21.19 11.40 9.24
CA SER A 541 21.43 10.16 8.52
C SER A 541 20.14 9.45 8.09
N LEU A 542 20.23 8.64 7.03
CA LEU A 542 19.09 7.83 6.59
C LEU A 542 18.66 6.83 7.65
N SER A 543 17.35 6.75 7.88
CA SER A 543 16.74 5.67 8.63
C SER A 543 16.46 4.46 7.74
N ALA A 544 16.37 3.27 8.34
CA ALA A 544 16.12 2.02 7.63
C ALA A 544 14.84 2.04 6.77
N ARG A 545 13.79 2.75 7.22
CA ARG A 545 12.54 2.91 6.45
C ARG A 545 12.61 3.93 5.32
N SER A 546 13.70 4.69 5.21
CA SER A 546 13.88 5.77 4.23
C SER A 546 14.73 5.37 3.02
N ILE A 547 15.15 4.10 2.93
CA ILE A 547 15.95 3.61 1.80
C ILE A 547 15.08 3.34 0.57
N ASN A 548 15.69 3.39 -0.62
CA ASN A 548 15.09 2.95 -1.88
C ASN A 548 15.65 1.60 -2.36
N GLU A 549 15.11 1.11 -3.49
CA GLU A 549 15.52 -0.14 -4.14
C GLU A 549 17.02 -0.20 -4.49
N GLY A 550 17.59 0.90 -5.00
CA GLY A 550 18.99 0.93 -5.40
C GLY A 550 19.92 0.79 -4.19
N GLN A 551 19.58 1.48 -3.10
CA GLN A 551 20.31 1.38 -1.83
C GLN A 551 20.18 -0.02 -1.23
N TRP A 552 18.99 -0.62 -1.26
CA TRP A 552 18.80 -2.00 -0.80
C TRP A 552 19.63 -3.00 -1.61
N THR A 553 19.67 -2.83 -2.93
CA THR A 553 20.46 -3.68 -3.82
C THR A 553 21.95 -3.63 -3.46
N GLU A 554 22.51 -2.43 -3.24
CA GLU A 554 23.92 -2.31 -2.81
C GLU A 554 24.18 -2.87 -1.41
N ILE A 555 23.21 -2.78 -0.49
CA ILE A 555 23.30 -3.42 0.83
C ILE A 555 23.40 -4.94 0.66
N VAL A 556 22.57 -5.54 -0.20
CA VAL A 556 22.61 -6.99 -0.47
C VAL A 556 23.91 -7.37 -1.20
N GLU A 557 24.38 -6.58 -2.17
CA GLU A 557 25.67 -6.80 -2.82
C GLU A 557 26.84 -6.78 -1.85
N THR A 558 26.83 -5.83 -0.93
CA THR A 558 27.85 -5.69 0.12
C THR A 558 27.78 -6.88 1.08
N TRP A 559 26.58 -7.30 1.47
CA TRP A 559 26.38 -8.52 2.24
C TRP A 559 26.96 -9.75 1.52
N MET A 560 26.69 -9.91 0.22
CA MET A 560 27.16 -11.06 -0.56
C MET A 560 28.67 -11.06 -0.81
N ARG A 561 29.33 -9.90 -0.74
CA ARG A 561 30.80 -9.78 -0.80
C ARG A 561 31.47 -9.98 0.57
N TRP A 562 30.72 -9.82 1.66
CA TRP A 562 31.26 -9.90 3.01
C TRP A 562 31.80 -11.32 3.31
N PRO A 563 33.10 -11.46 3.67
CA PRO A 563 33.71 -12.78 3.93
C PRO A 563 33.14 -13.49 5.15
N PHE A 564 32.67 -12.72 6.14
CA PHE A 564 32.14 -13.25 7.40
C PHE A 564 30.62 -13.45 7.39
N ARG A 565 29.97 -13.31 6.22
CA ARG A 565 28.52 -13.47 6.11
C ARG A 565 28.10 -14.88 6.55
N PRO A 566 27.03 -15.02 7.33
CA PRO A 566 26.47 -16.33 7.64
C PRO A 566 25.92 -17.01 6.38
N THR A 567 25.87 -18.33 6.43
CA THR A 567 25.18 -19.14 5.41
C THR A 567 23.67 -18.91 5.46
N TYR A 568 22.98 -19.19 4.34
CA TYR A 568 21.52 -19.11 4.29
C TYR A 568 20.84 -19.95 5.38
N GLY A 569 21.34 -21.16 5.65
CA GLY A 569 20.82 -22.02 6.72
C GLY A 569 20.99 -21.42 8.12
N GLN A 570 22.11 -20.75 8.40
CA GLN A 570 22.32 -20.05 9.68
C GLN A 570 21.36 -18.86 9.84
N MET A 571 21.10 -18.13 8.76
CA MET A 571 20.13 -17.03 8.78
C MET A 571 18.72 -17.54 9.10
N LEU A 572 18.28 -18.64 8.47
CA LEU A 572 16.97 -19.26 8.76
C LEU A 572 16.87 -19.79 10.20
N GLY A 573 17.96 -20.33 10.73
CA GLY A 573 18.02 -20.81 12.12
C GLY A 573 17.70 -19.70 13.12
N ARG A 574 18.34 -18.53 12.97
CA ARG A 574 18.09 -17.36 13.82
C ARG A 574 16.67 -16.83 13.70
N MET A 575 16.09 -16.85 12.50
CA MET A 575 14.70 -16.42 12.31
C MET A 575 13.69 -17.30 13.04
N SER A 576 13.91 -18.62 13.03
CA SER A 576 13.02 -19.55 13.73
C SER A 576 13.02 -19.33 15.25
N GLU A 577 14.12 -18.80 15.79
CA GLU A 577 14.23 -18.41 17.20
C GLU A 577 13.48 -17.10 17.48
N ASP A 578 13.60 -16.09 16.59
CA ASP A 578 12.91 -14.80 16.71
C ASP A 578 11.37 -14.92 16.47
N ASP A 579 10.92 -15.82 15.59
CA ASP A 579 9.49 -16.05 15.28
C ASP A 579 8.72 -16.64 16.48
N SER A 580 9.42 -17.21 17.48
CA SER A 580 8.76 -17.67 18.72
C SER A 580 8.20 -16.53 19.59
N ASP A 581 8.59 -15.28 19.30
CA ASP A 581 8.22 -14.08 20.06
C ASP A 581 7.48 -13.00 19.22
N GLY A 582 7.29 -13.18 17.89
CA GLY A 582 7.01 -12.05 16.98
C GLY A 582 5.70 -12.02 16.18
N ASP A 583 5.01 -13.13 15.96
CA ASP A 583 3.95 -13.20 14.92
C ASP A 583 2.53 -12.75 15.36
N ASP A 584 2.41 -12.12 16.54
CA ASP A 584 1.12 -11.67 17.10
C ASP A 584 0.78 -10.19 16.75
N GLU A 585 1.65 -9.47 16.03
CA GLU A 585 1.45 -8.03 15.76
C GLU A 585 0.46 -7.71 14.62
N ASP A 586 0.18 -8.67 13.73
CA ASP A 586 -0.82 -8.49 12.67
C ASP A 586 -2.27 -8.51 13.21
N VAL A 587 -2.48 -8.92 14.48
CA VAL A 587 -3.81 -8.99 15.11
C VAL A 587 -4.02 -7.91 16.20
N LYS A 588 -2.97 -7.28 16.72
CA LYS A 588 -3.04 -6.36 17.88
C LYS A 588 -2.44 -4.97 17.67
N SER A 589 -2.38 -4.47 16.44
CA SER A 589 -2.09 -3.05 16.19
C SER A 589 -3.32 -2.16 16.48
N GLY A 590 -3.75 -2.19 17.73
CA GLY A 590 -4.82 -1.41 18.32
C GLY A 590 -4.51 -1.21 19.80
N ALA A 591 -3.67 -0.20 20.08
CA ALA A 591 -3.27 0.28 21.40
C ALA A 591 -2.30 -0.63 22.19
N PHE A 592 -1.01 -0.29 22.15
CA PHE A 592 -0.21 -0.18 23.38
C PHE A 592 0.77 0.99 23.23
N GLY A 593 0.43 2.11 23.86
CA GLY A 593 1.40 3.13 24.22
C GLY A 593 2.16 2.66 25.45
N SER A 594 3.45 2.97 25.49
CA SER A 594 4.36 2.73 26.61
C SER A 594 3.71 2.94 27.97
N MET A 595 3.76 1.92 28.82
CA MET A 595 3.96 2.13 30.25
C MET A 595 5.27 1.48 30.66
N VAL A 596 5.98 2.22 31.52
CA VAL A 596 7.08 1.75 32.35
C VAL A 596 6.63 0.54 33.17
#